data_AF-A0A2U0S0W3-F1
#
_entry.id   AF-A0A2U0S0W3-F1
#
_cell.length_a   1.000
_cell.length_b   1.000
_cell.length_c   1.000
_cell.angle_alpha   90.00
_cell.angle_beta   90.00
_cell.angle_gamma   90.00
#
_symmetry.space_group_name_H-M   'P 1'
#
loop_
_entity.id
_entity.type
_entity.pdbx_description
1 polymer ?
#
loop_
_entity_poly.entity_id
_entity_poly.type
_entity_poly.pdbx_seq_one_letter_code
_entity_poly.pdbx_strand_id
1 'polypeptide(L)' 'MKPNVRKPTKQESEDAESWPIWEKEESEFPWEYDDQETCRILEGKAVVKTPEETIEFGVG' A
#
# COMPACT_ATOMS: atom_id res chain seq x y z
N MET A 1 9.67 -5.00 -9.30
CA MET A 1 8.22 -4.87 -9.60
C MET A 1 7.87 -3.39 -9.49
N LYS A 2 7.02 -2.84 -10.36
CA LYS A 2 6.61 -1.43 -10.31
C LYS A 2 5.28 -1.30 -9.57
N PRO A 3 5.22 -0.57 -8.43
CA PRO A 3 3.96 -0.34 -7.74
C PRO A 3 3.02 0.53 -8.58
N ASN A 4 1.72 0.21 -8.58
CA ASN A 4 0.69 1.07 -9.16
C ASN A 4 -0.06 1.76 -8.02
N VAL A 5 0.08 3.09 -7.92
CA VAL A 5 -0.60 3.89 -6.90
C VAL A 5 -1.69 4.74 -7.52
N ARG A 6 -2.90 4.60 -7.02
CA ARG A 6 -4.08 5.40 -7.40
C ARG A 6 -5.10 5.44 -6.27
N LYS A 7 -6.05 6.37 -6.37
CA LYS A 7 -7.22 6.34 -5.51
C LYS A 7 -8.15 5.18 -5.91
N PRO A 8 -8.67 4.42 -4.93
CA PRO A 8 -9.62 3.36 -5.21
C PRO A 8 -10.94 3.95 -5.71
N THR A 9 -11.65 3.18 -6.52
CA THR A 9 -13.06 3.44 -6.81
C THR A 9 -13.91 3.13 -5.58
N LYS A 10 -15.19 3.53 -5.62
CA LYS A 10 -16.13 3.23 -4.55
C LYS A 10 -16.26 1.71 -4.31
N GLN A 11 -16.38 0.92 -5.38
CA GLN A 11 -16.51 -0.54 -5.29
C GLN A 11 -15.28 -1.18 -4.64
N GLU A 12 -14.08 -0.77 -5.07
CA GLU A 12 -12.83 -1.29 -4.49
C GLU A 12 -12.66 -0.92 -3.03
N SER A 13 -13.18 0.26 -2.64
CA SER A 13 -13.18 0.69 -1.25
C SER A 13 -14.08 -0.19 -0.40
N GLU A 14 -15.27 -0.55 -0.91
CA GLU A 14 -16.23 -1.45 -0.26
C GLU A 14 -15.69 -2.88 -0.18
N ASP A 15 -15.09 -3.39 -1.25
CA ASP A 15 -14.48 -4.73 -1.27
C ASP A 15 -13.31 -4.83 -0.27
N ALA A 16 -12.52 -3.75 -0.14
CA ALA A 16 -11.39 -3.69 0.79
C ALA A 16 -11.81 -3.69 2.27
N GLU A 17 -13.06 -3.39 2.61
CA GLU A 17 -13.56 -3.49 4.01
C GLU A 17 -13.54 -4.93 4.53
N SER A 18 -13.49 -5.92 3.63
CA SER A 18 -13.40 -7.35 3.98
C SER A 18 -11.96 -7.86 4.16
N TRP A 19 -10.96 -7.07 3.80
CA TRP A 19 -9.56 -7.49 3.84
C TRP A 19 -8.99 -7.46 5.26
N PRO A 20 -7.98 -8.29 5.57
CA PRO A 20 -7.31 -8.22 6.86
C PRO A 20 -6.65 -6.85 7.05
N ILE A 21 -6.78 -6.31 8.27
CA ILE A 21 -6.10 -5.09 8.68
C ILE A 21 -4.67 -5.43 9.07
N TRP A 22 -3.72 -4.66 8.56
CA TRP A 22 -2.31 -4.72 8.94
C TRP A 22 -1.87 -3.37 9.51
N GLU A 23 -1.17 -3.40 10.64
CA GLU A 23 -0.71 -2.21 11.36
C GLU A 23 0.78 -2.32 11.64
N LYS A 24 1.47 -1.17 11.59
CA LYS A 24 2.90 -1.07 11.87
C LYS A 24 3.26 0.32 12.37
N GLU A 25 4.21 0.37 13.31
CA GLU A 25 4.83 1.60 13.77
C GLU A 25 5.79 2.19 12.73
N GLU A 26 6.08 3.49 12.84
CA GLU A 26 7.04 4.18 11.97
C GLU A 26 8.40 3.46 12.00
N SER A 27 8.76 2.88 10.85
CA SER A 27 9.98 2.08 10.70
C SER A 27 10.39 2.03 9.23
N GLU A 28 11.70 1.88 8.98
CA GLU A 28 12.25 1.59 7.66
C GLU A 28 12.78 0.16 7.67
N PHE A 29 12.31 -0.69 6.75
CA PHE A 29 12.71 -2.09 6.67
C PHE A 29 12.72 -2.58 5.22
N PRO A 30 13.59 -3.56 4.88
CA PRO A 30 13.54 -4.22 3.58
C PRO A 30 12.30 -5.13 3.50
N TRP A 31 11.64 -5.14 2.35
CA TRP A 31 10.48 -5.99 2.09
C TRP A 31 10.50 -6.50 0.65
N GLU A 32 9.99 -7.72 0.46
CA GLU A 32 9.86 -8.36 -0.84
C GLU A 32 8.43 -8.88 -0.98
N TYR A 33 7.89 -8.79 -2.20
CA TYR A 33 6.57 -9.29 -2.55
C TYR A 33 6.74 -10.49 -3.48
N ASP A 34 6.41 -11.67 -3.00
CA ASP A 34 6.48 -12.91 -3.78
C ASP A 34 5.38 -12.97 -4.85
N ASP A 35 4.23 -12.38 -4.54
CA ASP A 35 3.05 -12.30 -5.40
C ASP A 35 2.53 -10.86 -5.52
N GLN A 36 1.66 -10.62 -6.49
CA GLN A 36 1.00 -9.33 -6.64
C GLN A 36 -0.01 -9.10 -5.52
N GLU A 37 0.24 -8.11 -4.68
CA GLU A 37 -0.68 -7.70 -3.61
C GLU A 37 -1.36 -6.36 -3.91
N THR A 38 -2.53 -6.15 -3.32
CA THR A 38 -3.25 -4.86 -3.33
C THR A 38 -3.57 -4.49 -1.89
N CYS A 39 -3.22 -3.25 -1.50
CA CYS A 39 -3.52 -2.72 -0.18
C CYS A 39 -4.16 -1.34 -0.29
N ARG A 40 -4.88 -0.95 0.77
CA ARG A 40 -5.48 0.37 0.92
C ARG A 40 -5.00 0.98 2.22
N ILE A 41 -4.43 2.18 2.15
CA ILE A 41 -4.01 2.91 3.35
C ILE A 41 -5.24 3.52 4.02
N LEU A 42 -5.58 2.98 5.20
CA LEU A 42 -6.68 3.48 6.03
C LEU A 42 -6.23 4.67 6.88
N GLU A 43 -5.00 4.63 7.41
CA GLU A 43 -4.38 5.69 8.20
C GLU A 43 -2.88 5.77 7.91
N GLY A 44 -2.31 6.97 8.01
CA GLY A 44 -0.87 7.19 7.89
C GLY A 44 -0.36 7.32 6.45
N LYS A 45 0.92 6.99 6.27
CA LYS A 45 1.70 7.25 5.05
C LYS A 45 2.78 6.19 4.90
N ALA A 46 2.97 5.71 3.67
CA ALA A 46 4.00 4.76 3.30
C ALA A 46 4.92 5.36 2.23
N VAL A 47 6.21 5.03 2.32
CA VAL A 47 7.22 5.36 1.31
C VAL A 47 7.86 4.05 0.86
N VAL A 48 7.75 3.73 -0.42
CA VAL A 48 8.32 2.53 -1.03
C VAL A 48 9.47 2.96 -1.94
N LYS A 49 10.68 2.50 -1.61
CA LYS A 49 11.88 2.71 -2.42
C LYS A 49 12.13 1.45 -3.24
N THR A 50 12.08 1.57 -4.57
CA THR A 50 12.47 0.52 -5.52
C THR A 50 13.77 0.92 -6.22
N PRO A 51 14.46 0.00 -6.92
CA PRO A 51 15.64 0.36 -7.71
C PRO A 51 15.38 1.38 -8.82
N GLU A 52 14.13 1.52 -9.27
CA GLU A 52 13.74 2.42 -10.36
C GLU A 52 13.21 3.77 -9.86
N GLU A 53 12.45 3.77 -8.76
CA GLU A 53 11.78 4.96 -8.25
C GLU A 53 11.45 4.88 -6.75
N THR A 54 11.20 6.05 -6.15
CA THR A 54 10.64 6.19 -4.80
C THR A 54 9.21 6.68 -4.92
N ILE A 55 8.28 5.95 -4.32
CA ILE A 55 6.85 6.22 -4.38
C ILE A 55 6.35 6.50 -2.97
N GLU A 56 5.52 7.52 -2.84
CA GLU A 56 4.94 7.96 -1.59
C GLU A 56 3.42 7.95 -1.71
N PHE A 57 2.74 7.30 -0.77
CA PHE A 57 1.28 7.21 -0.75
C PHE A 57 0.75 7.19 0.67
N GLY A 58 -0.47 7.69 0.84
CA GLY A 58 -1.12 7.82 2.14
C GLY A 58 -2.63 7.63 2.02
N VAL A 59 -3.34 8.01 3.07
CA VAL A 59 -4.78 7.75 3.24
C VAL A 59 -5.63 8.04 1.99
N GLY A 60 -6.50 7.08 1.68
CA GLY A 60 -7.58 7.19 0.70
C GLY A 60 -7.43 6.21 -0.44
#